data_AF-A0AB36H5U0-F1
#
_entry.id   AF-A0AB36H5U0-F1
#
_cell.length_a   1.000
_cell.length_b   1.000
_cell.length_c   1.000
_cell.angle_alpha   90.00
_cell.angle_beta   90.00
_cell.angle_gamma   90.00
#
_symmetry.space_group_name_H-M   'P 1'
#
loop_
_entity.id
_entity.type
_entity.pdbx_description
1 polymer ?
#
loop_
_entity_poly.entity_id
_entity_poly.type
_entity_poly.pdbx_seq_one_letter_code
_entity_poly.pdbx_strand_id
1 'polypeptide(L)'
;MARGKKKRPQLDDPARKRRGLWRMFSRRRPKDDNNDGFGRMAEAIARFMGTPAFLVGMTIFCGVWLGWNTFLPESVQFDPRALNFTLLTLILSLQASYAAPLLLLSDNRQADRDRVQAEQDRQSNEKAHATTEFITREIASLRIAMADVATRDYVRGELRDLLEELQAGDDDPTPAAETADGAEPIEPARDHAHLRSLLREDIRAVLREELEQMRSDAAE
;
A
#
# COMPACT_ATOMS: atom_id res chain seq x y z
N MET A 1 -34.50 2.59 61.71
CA MET A 1 -34.42 2.39 60.26
C MET A 1 -33.05 1.81 59.90
N ALA A 2 -32.97 0.54 59.48
CA ALA A 2 -31.74 -0.06 58.96
C ALA A 2 -32.06 -0.77 57.64
N ARG A 3 -31.58 -0.20 56.52
CA ARG A 3 -31.87 -0.66 55.16
C ARG A 3 -30.75 -1.62 54.73
N GLY A 4 -31.02 -2.92 54.81
CA GLY A 4 -30.09 -3.97 54.36
C GLY A 4 -29.85 -3.92 52.84
N LYS A 5 -28.60 -3.70 52.43
CA LYS A 5 -28.18 -3.84 51.02
C LYS A 5 -28.00 -5.31 50.68
N LYS A 6 -28.95 -5.89 49.93
CA LYS A 6 -28.84 -7.23 49.35
C LYS A 6 -27.77 -7.22 48.24
N LYS A 7 -26.68 -7.99 48.41
CA LYS A 7 -25.70 -8.28 47.35
C LYS A 7 -26.38 -9.16 46.29
N ARG A 8 -26.31 -8.74 45.03
CA ARG A 8 -26.79 -9.54 43.89
C ARG A 8 -25.79 -10.68 43.59
N PRO A 9 -26.26 -11.86 43.16
CA PRO A 9 -25.38 -12.96 42.78
C PRO A 9 -24.65 -12.58 41.49
N GLN A 10 -23.32 -12.68 41.53
CA GLN A 10 -22.43 -12.46 40.40
C GLN A 10 -22.61 -13.64 39.44
N LEU A 11 -22.90 -13.38 38.16
CA LEU A 11 -23.00 -14.42 37.15
C LEU A 11 -21.63 -15.08 36.97
N ASP A 12 -21.60 -16.40 37.12
CA ASP A 12 -20.45 -17.24 36.80
C ASP A 12 -20.23 -17.25 35.27
N ASP A 13 -19.10 -16.70 34.85
CA ASP A 13 -18.65 -16.74 33.46
C ASP A 13 -17.72 -17.98 33.27
N PRO A 14 -18.17 -19.06 32.59
CA PRO A 14 -17.40 -20.30 32.47
C PRO A 14 -16.16 -20.18 31.57
N ALA A 15 -15.94 -19.04 30.90
CA ALA A 15 -14.83 -18.87 29.96
C ALA A 15 -13.46 -18.64 30.62
N ARG A 16 -13.39 -18.25 31.90
CA ARG A 16 -12.11 -17.93 32.57
C ARG A 16 -11.28 -19.14 32.99
N LYS A 17 -11.89 -20.32 33.14
CA LYS A 17 -11.18 -21.52 33.65
C LYS A 17 -10.40 -22.30 32.58
N ARG A 18 -10.68 -22.11 31.28
CA ARG A 18 -9.97 -22.80 30.18
C ARG A 18 -8.69 -22.12 29.68
N ARG A 19 -8.35 -20.92 30.21
CA ARG A 19 -7.14 -20.16 29.81
C ARG A 19 -5.87 -20.48 30.60
N GLY A 20 -5.97 -21.20 31.72
CA GLY A 20 -4.81 -21.49 32.58
C GLY A 20 -3.93 -22.64 32.07
N LEU A 21 -4.55 -23.72 31.58
CA LEU A 21 -3.84 -24.94 31.16
C LEU A 21 -3.12 -24.77 29.82
N TRP A 22 -3.72 -24.05 28.87
CA TRP A 22 -3.11 -23.83 27.55
C TRP A 22 -1.87 -22.93 27.59
N ARG A 23 -1.72 -22.05 28.59
CA ARG A 23 -0.56 -21.14 28.74
C ARG A 23 0.68 -21.82 29.28
N MET A 24 0.54 -23.00 29.89
CA MET A 24 1.67 -23.81 30.38
C MET A 24 2.32 -24.61 29.24
N PHE A 25 1.52 -25.10 28.29
CA PHE A 25 2.02 -25.83 27.12
C PHE A 25 2.49 -24.93 25.98
N SER A 26 1.98 -23.70 25.87
CA SER A 26 2.36 -22.74 24.80
C SER A 26 3.58 -21.86 25.14
N ARG A 27 4.35 -22.23 26.17
CA ARG A 27 5.55 -21.47 26.60
C ARG A 27 6.88 -21.99 26.06
N ARG A 28 6.85 -22.95 25.12
CA ARG A 28 8.04 -23.31 24.34
C ARG A 28 8.09 -22.45 23.08
N ARG A 29 8.56 -21.20 23.24
CA ARG A 29 9.30 -20.59 22.13
C ARG A 29 10.57 -21.43 21.96
N PRO A 30 10.89 -21.97 20.77
CA PRO A 30 12.24 -22.40 20.52
C PRO A 30 13.11 -21.15 20.64
N LYS A 31 14.03 -21.18 21.59
CA LYS A 31 15.11 -20.22 21.66
C LYS A 31 16.05 -20.62 20.53
N ASP A 32 16.16 -19.77 19.52
CA ASP A 32 17.12 -19.88 18.43
C ASP A 32 18.53 -19.68 19.00
N ASP A 33 19.13 -20.77 19.48
CA ASP A 33 20.54 -20.88 19.80
C ASP A 33 20.91 -22.36 19.63
N ASN A 34 21.93 -22.64 18.83
CA ASN A 34 22.50 -23.96 18.47
C ASN A 34 21.88 -24.75 17.31
N ASN A 35 21.98 -24.24 16.07
CA ASN A 35 22.19 -25.11 14.90
C ASN A 35 22.96 -24.46 13.73
N ASP A 36 24.04 -23.74 14.02
CA ASP A 36 24.86 -23.06 12.99
C ASP A 36 25.54 -24.02 12.00
N GLY A 37 25.68 -25.30 12.34
CA GLY A 37 26.26 -26.31 11.44
C GLY A 37 25.37 -26.60 10.22
N PHE A 38 24.12 -26.97 10.46
CA PHE A 38 23.20 -27.37 9.39
C PHE A 38 22.68 -26.17 8.60
N GLY A 39 22.52 -25.00 9.23
CA GLY A 39 22.16 -23.76 8.53
C GLY A 39 23.19 -23.36 7.48
N ARG A 40 24.48 -23.42 7.84
CA ARG A 40 25.59 -23.14 6.91
C ARG A 40 25.72 -24.21 5.83
N MET A 41 25.45 -25.48 6.15
CA MET A 41 25.45 -26.56 5.17
C MET A 41 24.32 -26.41 4.15
N ALA A 42 23.10 -26.10 4.59
CA ALA A 42 21.97 -25.83 3.72
C ALA A 42 22.22 -24.62 2.80
N GLU A 43 22.78 -23.54 3.35
CA GLU A 43 23.17 -22.36 2.57
C GLU A 43 24.28 -22.67 1.56
N ALA A 44 25.25 -23.52 1.91
CA ALA A 44 26.27 -23.98 1.00
C ALA A 44 25.69 -24.87 -0.11
N ILE A 45 24.78 -25.79 0.22
CA ILE A 45 24.10 -26.67 -0.74
C ILE A 45 23.20 -25.86 -1.69
N ALA A 46 22.46 -24.86 -1.19
CA ALA A 46 21.64 -23.98 -2.01
C ALA A 46 22.50 -23.17 -3.00
N ARG A 47 23.63 -22.61 -2.55
CA ARG A 47 24.60 -21.93 -3.42
C ARG A 47 25.23 -22.90 -4.42
N PHE A 48 25.49 -24.14 -4.02
CA PHE A 48 26.10 -25.16 -4.87
C PHE A 48 25.14 -25.66 -5.96
N MET A 49 23.89 -26.00 -5.62
CA MET A 49 22.86 -26.46 -6.57
C MET A 49 22.35 -25.35 -7.49
N GLY A 50 22.36 -24.09 -7.06
CA GLY A 50 21.92 -22.95 -7.87
C GLY A 50 22.92 -22.48 -8.93
N THR A 51 24.14 -23.02 -8.95
CA THR A 51 25.19 -22.57 -9.87
C THR A 51 25.21 -23.42 -11.16
N PRO A 52 25.27 -22.81 -12.36
CA PRO A 52 25.33 -23.56 -13.62
C PRO A 52 26.56 -24.49 -13.74
N ALA A 53 27.62 -24.19 -12.98
CA ALA A 53 28.81 -25.04 -12.88
C ALA A 53 28.53 -26.44 -12.31
N PHE A 54 27.54 -26.60 -11.42
CA PHE A 54 27.17 -27.91 -10.87
C PHE A 54 26.60 -28.83 -11.97
N LEU A 55 25.70 -28.30 -12.80
CA LEU A 55 25.13 -29.02 -13.92
C LEU A 55 26.22 -29.47 -14.90
N VAL A 56 27.14 -28.56 -15.26
CA VAL A 56 28.27 -28.88 -16.15
C VAL A 56 29.16 -29.96 -15.56
N GLY A 57 29.53 -29.86 -14.27
CA GLY A 57 30.33 -30.88 -13.58
C GLY A 57 29.65 -32.24 -13.55
N MET A 58 28.35 -32.28 -13.26
CA MET A 58 27.56 -33.52 -13.26
C MET A 58 27.44 -34.14 -14.66
N THR A 59 27.25 -33.32 -15.70
CA THR A 59 27.25 -33.78 -17.09
C THR A 59 28.60 -34.36 -17.51
N ILE A 60 29.71 -33.72 -17.13
CA ILE A 60 31.06 -34.23 -17.39
C ILE A 60 31.27 -35.56 -16.66
N PHE A 61 30.87 -35.66 -15.39
CA PHE A 61 30.96 -36.90 -14.62
C PHE A 61 30.20 -38.05 -15.30
N CYS A 62 28.94 -37.83 -15.69
CA CYS A 62 28.16 -38.81 -16.43
C CYS A 62 28.81 -39.16 -17.77
N GLY A 63 29.34 -38.18 -18.50
CA GLY A 63 30.03 -38.39 -19.78
C GLY A 63 31.32 -39.21 -19.64
N VAL A 64 32.13 -38.92 -18.62
CA VAL A 64 33.36 -39.68 -18.31
C VAL A 64 33.02 -41.10 -17.88
N TRP A 65 32.00 -41.29 -17.04
CA TRP A 65 31.54 -42.62 -16.62
C TRP A 65 31.06 -43.46 -17.81
N LEU A 66 30.24 -42.85 -18.67
CA LEU A 66 29.72 -43.49 -19.87
C LEU A 66 30.84 -43.82 -20.85
N GLY A 67 31.79 -42.89 -21.03
CA GLY A 67 32.97 -43.07 -21.86
C GLY A 67 33.87 -44.19 -21.35
N TRP A 68 34.22 -44.17 -20.06
CA TRP A 68 35.06 -45.20 -19.43
C TRP A 68 34.47 -46.60 -19.62
N ASN A 69 33.17 -46.78 -19.36
CA ASN A 69 32.50 -48.07 -19.52
C ASN A 69 32.19 -48.44 -20.98
N THR A 70 32.22 -47.48 -21.91
CA THR A 70 32.02 -47.72 -23.35
C THR A 70 33.30 -48.11 -24.08
N PHE A 71 34.43 -47.47 -23.75
CA PHE A 71 35.68 -47.61 -24.50
C PHE A 71 36.61 -48.70 -23.96
N LEU A 72 36.38 -49.24 -22.75
CA LEU A 72 37.19 -50.32 -22.19
C LEU A 72 36.69 -51.73 -22.59
N PRO A 73 37.60 -52.71 -22.74
CA PRO A 73 37.26 -54.12 -22.97
C PRO A 73 36.38 -54.70 -21.84
N GLU A 74 35.49 -55.65 -22.17
CA GLU A 74 34.53 -56.27 -21.23
C GLU A 74 35.17 -56.82 -19.93
N SER A 75 36.46 -57.20 -19.97
CA SER A 75 37.19 -57.69 -18.79
C SER A 75 37.48 -56.62 -17.73
N VAL A 76 37.33 -55.34 -18.05
CA VAL A 76 37.61 -54.20 -17.16
C VAL A 76 36.42 -53.25 -17.02
N GLN A 77 35.27 -53.60 -17.60
CA GLN A 77 34.03 -52.83 -17.49
C GLN A 77 33.47 -52.97 -16.08
N PHE A 78 33.48 -51.86 -15.34
CA PHE A 78 32.92 -51.79 -13.99
C PHE A 78 31.38 -51.80 -14.02
N ASP A 79 30.78 -51.26 -15.08
CA ASP A 79 29.34 -51.24 -15.35
C ASP A 79 29.09 -51.69 -16.80
N PRO A 80 28.82 -53.00 -17.03
CA PRO A 80 28.72 -53.55 -18.38
C PRO A 80 27.63 -52.87 -19.20
N ARG A 81 27.96 -52.49 -20.44
CA ARG A 81 27.00 -51.90 -21.38
C ARG A 81 25.78 -52.80 -21.62
N ALA A 82 25.96 -54.12 -21.56
CA ALA A 82 24.89 -55.11 -21.74
C ALA A 82 23.78 -55.00 -20.67
N LEU A 83 24.10 -54.48 -19.49
CA LEU A 83 23.16 -54.25 -18.38
C LEU A 83 22.64 -52.81 -18.34
N ASN A 84 22.78 -52.05 -19.44
CA ASN A 84 22.28 -50.68 -19.57
C ASN A 84 22.76 -49.71 -18.45
N PHE A 85 24.00 -49.86 -17.98
CA PHE A 85 24.56 -49.03 -16.91
C PHE A 85 23.74 -49.06 -15.61
N THR A 86 23.47 -50.27 -15.11
CA THR A 86 22.62 -50.49 -13.93
C THR A 86 23.21 -49.82 -12.70
N LEU A 87 24.54 -49.81 -12.52
CA LEU A 87 25.17 -49.18 -11.35
C LEU A 87 25.02 -47.66 -11.39
N LEU A 88 25.23 -47.03 -12.56
CA LEU A 88 25.01 -45.60 -12.71
C LEU A 88 23.56 -45.23 -12.35
N THR A 89 22.59 -46.00 -12.85
CA THR A 89 21.17 -45.77 -12.59
C THR A 89 20.82 -45.96 -11.11
N LEU A 90 21.37 -46.98 -10.45
CA LEU A 90 21.20 -47.21 -9.02
C LEU A 90 21.76 -46.05 -8.20
N ILE A 91 22.94 -45.54 -8.54
CA ILE A 91 23.55 -44.41 -7.85
C ILE A 91 22.73 -43.13 -8.06
N LEU A 92 22.28 -42.85 -9.28
CA LEU A 92 21.47 -41.66 -9.58
C LEU A 92 20.10 -41.69 -8.88
N SER A 93 19.45 -42.84 -8.82
CA SER A 93 18.18 -43.00 -8.10
C SER A 93 18.35 -42.83 -6.58
N LEU A 94 19.43 -43.37 -6.02
CA LEU A 94 19.79 -43.14 -4.62
C LEU A 94 20.10 -41.66 -4.34
N GLN A 95 20.80 -41.00 -5.27
CA GLN A 95 21.14 -39.57 -5.18
C GLN A 95 19.88 -38.70 -5.11
N ALA A 96 18.88 -38.98 -5.93
CA ALA A 96 17.58 -38.30 -5.87
C ALA A 96 16.82 -38.60 -4.57
N SER A 97 16.86 -39.85 -4.10
CA SER A 97 16.15 -40.27 -2.89
C SER A 97 16.67 -39.63 -1.60
N TYR A 98 18.00 -39.48 -1.45
CA TYR A 98 18.57 -38.84 -0.25
C TYR A 98 18.51 -37.31 -0.30
N ALA A 99 18.38 -36.72 -1.50
CA ALA A 99 18.24 -35.27 -1.65
C ALA A 99 16.93 -34.75 -1.06
N ALA A 100 15.82 -35.50 -1.21
CA ALA A 100 14.50 -35.06 -0.74
C ALA A 100 14.42 -34.84 0.79
N PRO A 101 14.88 -35.76 1.66
CA PRO A 101 14.90 -35.53 3.11
C PRO A 101 15.76 -34.33 3.54
N LEU A 102 16.91 -34.14 2.90
CA LEU A 102 17.79 -33.01 3.19
C LEU A 102 17.17 -31.68 2.74
N LEU A 103 16.51 -31.69 1.59
CA LEU A 103 15.78 -30.54 1.07
C LEU A 103 14.61 -30.17 1.98
N LEU A 104 13.80 -31.15 2.40
CA LEU A 104 12.65 -30.94 3.30
C LEU A 104 13.05 -30.30 4.64
N LEU A 105 14.18 -30.72 5.22
CA LEU A 105 14.70 -30.14 6.46
C LEU A 105 15.20 -28.70 6.27
N SER A 106 15.81 -28.41 5.11
CA SER A 106 16.21 -27.05 4.73
C SER A 106 15.00 -26.14 4.51
N ASP A 107 13.97 -26.65 3.83
CA ASP A 107 12.77 -25.91 3.46
C ASP A 107 11.90 -25.55 4.65
N ASN A 108 11.75 -26.45 5.63
CA ASN A 108 11.02 -26.16 6.87
C ASN A 108 11.58 -24.92 7.59
N ARG A 109 12.91 -24.74 7.57
CA ARG A 109 13.56 -23.61 8.23
C ARG A 109 13.55 -22.33 7.38
N GLN A 110 13.50 -22.45 6.05
CA GLN A 110 13.22 -21.30 5.19
C GLN A 110 11.81 -20.78 5.45
N ALA A 111 10.82 -21.67 5.49
CA ALA A 111 9.43 -21.33 5.78
C ALA A 111 9.26 -20.66 7.16
N ASP A 112 10.01 -21.09 8.18
CA ASP A 112 10.00 -20.45 9.50
C ASP A 112 10.55 -19.00 9.46
N ARG A 113 11.64 -18.75 8.72
CA ARG A 113 12.18 -17.39 8.53
C ARG A 113 11.22 -16.52 7.72
N ASP A 114 10.67 -17.06 6.64
CA ASP A 114 9.71 -16.37 5.79
C ASP A 114 8.45 -16.00 6.57
N ARG A 115 8.02 -16.86 7.50
CA ARG A 115 6.91 -16.57 8.40
C ARG A 115 7.20 -15.39 9.32
N VAL A 116 8.39 -15.35 9.94
CA VAL A 116 8.78 -14.23 10.82
C VAL A 116 8.87 -12.94 10.02
N GLN A 117 9.46 -12.97 8.82
CA GLN A 117 9.51 -11.81 7.94
C GLN A 117 8.10 -11.33 7.57
N ALA A 118 7.19 -12.24 7.20
CA ALA A 118 5.81 -11.90 6.89
C ALA A 118 5.03 -11.34 8.09
N GLU A 119 5.33 -11.76 9.32
CA GLU A 119 4.74 -11.17 10.53
C GLU A 119 5.26 -9.75 10.79
N GLN A 120 6.56 -9.50 10.57
CA GLN A 120 7.14 -8.16 10.68
C GLN A 120 6.62 -7.21 9.61
N ASP A 121 6.52 -7.67 8.36
CA ASP A 121 5.98 -6.89 7.25
C ASP A 121 4.52 -6.50 7.50
N ARG A 122 3.71 -7.42 8.05
CA ARG A 122 2.33 -7.10 8.49
C ARG A 122 2.31 -6.00 9.54
N GLN A 123 3.13 -6.09 10.59
CA GLN A 123 3.19 -5.05 11.63
C GLN A 123 3.70 -3.71 11.08
N SER A 124 4.64 -3.73 10.14
CA SER A 124 5.12 -2.53 9.45
C SER A 124 4.01 -1.88 8.64
N ASN A 125 3.25 -2.67 7.88
CA ASN A 125 2.13 -2.20 7.09
C ASN A 125 0.99 -1.63 7.95
N GLU A 126 0.68 -2.24 9.09
CA GLU A 126 -0.29 -1.70 10.05
C GLU A 126 0.15 -0.32 10.56
N LYS A 127 1.44 -0.17 10.90
CA LYS A 127 2.00 1.14 11.31
C LYS A 127 1.98 2.15 10.17
N ALA A 128 2.27 1.73 8.94
CA ALA A 128 2.23 2.58 7.76
C ALA A 128 0.81 3.06 7.45
N HIS A 129 -0.19 2.19 7.61
CA HIS A 129 -1.61 2.55 7.47
C HIS A 129 -2.01 3.59 8.53
N ALA A 130 -1.68 3.34 9.80
CA ALA A 130 -1.95 4.28 10.89
C ALA A 130 -1.24 5.64 10.70
N THR A 131 0.00 5.63 10.21
CA THR A 131 0.75 6.86 9.92
C THR A 131 0.09 7.64 8.79
N THR A 132 -0.36 6.96 7.74
CA THR A 132 -1.08 7.57 6.62
C THR A 132 -2.41 8.18 7.08
N GLU A 133 -3.19 7.47 7.89
CA GLU A 133 -4.43 7.98 8.47
C GLU A 133 -4.18 9.21 9.34
N PHE A 134 -3.13 9.18 10.17
CA PHE A 134 -2.74 10.30 11.01
C PHE A 134 -2.41 11.54 10.17
N ILE A 135 -1.52 11.40 9.18
CA ILE A 135 -1.14 12.50 8.30
C ILE A 135 -2.36 13.03 7.53
N THR A 136 -3.25 12.16 7.07
CA THR A 136 -4.48 12.57 6.36
C THR A 136 -5.38 13.42 7.27
N ARG A 137 -5.51 13.05 8.54
CA ARG A 137 -6.29 13.80 9.53
C ARG A 137 -5.65 15.15 9.85
N GLU A 138 -4.34 15.19 9.99
CA GLU A 138 -3.58 16.44 10.21
C GLU A 138 -3.67 17.38 8.99
N ILE A 139 -3.62 16.86 7.76
CA ILE A 139 -3.82 17.68 6.55
C ILE A 139 -5.25 18.22 6.49
N ALA A 140 -6.25 17.42 6.86
CA ALA A 140 -7.64 17.85 6.90
C ALA A 140 -7.87 18.97 7.94
N SER A 141 -7.29 18.84 9.14
CA SER A 141 -7.37 19.89 10.17
C SER A 141 -6.64 21.17 9.76
N LEU A 142 -5.45 21.04 9.15
CA LEU A 142 -4.70 22.17 8.59
C LEU A 142 -5.50 22.90 7.51
N ARG A 143 -6.15 22.17 6.60
CA ARG A 143 -7.00 22.75 5.54
C ARG A 143 -8.16 23.56 6.11
N ILE A 144 -8.82 23.07 7.15
CA ILE A 144 -9.92 23.80 7.81
C ILE A 144 -9.40 25.08 8.46
N ALA A 145 -8.26 25.01 9.17
CA ALA A 145 -7.64 26.18 9.79
C ALA A 145 -7.26 27.25 8.74
N MET A 146 -6.72 26.84 7.59
CA MET A 146 -6.42 27.77 6.48
C MET A 146 -7.67 28.39 5.85
N ALA A 147 -8.77 27.64 5.73
CA ALA A 147 -10.03 28.15 5.17
C ALA A 147 -10.67 29.24 6.06
N ASP A 148 -10.56 29.10 7.38
CA ASP A 148 -11.08 30.10 8.33
C ASP A 148 -10.33 31.44 8.24
N VAL A 149 -9.00 31.39 8.08
CA VAL A 149 -8.17 32.59 7.86
C VAL A 149 -8.53 33.30 6.57
N ALA A 150 -8.70 32.56 5.47
CA ALA A 150 -9.11 33.13 4.19
C ALA A 150 -10.49 33.83 4.27
N THR A 151 -11.44 33.24 4.99
CA THR A 151 -12.78 33.83 5.18
C THR A 151 -12.72 35.11 6.00
N ARG A 152 -11.90 35.13 7.06
CA ARG A 152 -11.70 36.33 7.89
C ARG A 152 -11.11 37.49 7.10
N ASP A 153 -10.07 37.24 6.31
CA ASP A 153 -9.44 38.29 5.51
C ASP A 153 -10.36 38.79 4.39
N TYR A 154 -11.16 37.89 3.78
CA TYR A 154 -12.20 38.26 2.83
C TYR A 154 -13.27 39.17 3.47
N VAL A 155 -13.85 38.76 4.61
CA VAL A 155 -14.86 39.57 5.32
C VAL A 155 -14.29 40.92 5.74
N ARG A 156 -13.03 40.96 6.18
CA ARG A 156 -12.34 42.22 6.50
C ARG A 156 -12.16 43.11 5.27
N GLY A 157 -11.86 42.54 4.10
CA GLY A 157 -11.79 43.25 2.84
C GLY A 157 -13.12 43.89 2.49
N GLU A 158 -14.20 43.10 2.48
CA GLU A 158 -15.54 43.58 2.17
C GLU A 158 -16.01 44.68 3.13
N LEU A 159 -15.75 44.53 4.43
CA LEU A 159 -16.07 45.57 5.42
C LEU A 159 -15.30 46.86 5.18
N ARG A 160 -14.05 46.78 4.69
CA ARG A 160 -13.25 47.96 4.38
C ARG A 160 -13.79 48.65 3.14
N ASP A 161 -14.10 47.89 2.10
CA ASP A 161 -14.63 48.43 0.84
C ASP A 161 -16.00 49.10 1.07
N LEU A 162 -16.89 48.48 1.86
CA LEU A 162 -18.17 49.09 2.24
C LEU A 162 -18.02 50.37 3.08
N LEU A 163 -17.01 50.41 3.95
CA LEU A 163 -16.74 51.59 4.78
C LEU A 163 -16.19 52.74 3.93
N GLU A 164 -15.38 52.42 2.93
CA GLU A 164 -14.87 53.38 1.95
C GLU A 164 -15.99 53.92 1.06
N GLU A 165 -16.96 53.09 0.65
CA GLU A 165 -18.16 53.53 -0.08
C GLU A 165 -19.01 54.52 0.74
N LEU A 166 -19.24 54.25 2.03
CA LEU A 166 -19.97 55.16 2.90
C LEU A 166 -19.24 56.49 3.13
N GLN A 167 -17.92 56.44 3.33
CA GLN A 167 -17.11 57.66 3.46
C GLN A 167 -17.11 58.49 2.17
N ALA A 168 -17.00 57.85 1.01
CA ALA A 168 -17.08 58.52 -0.28
C ALA A 168 -18.46 59.16 -0.54
N GLY A 169 -19.54 58.62 0.05
CA GLY A 169 -20.88 59.18 -0.01
C GLY A 169 -21.13 60.39 0.92
N ASP A 170 -20.38 60.50 2.01
CA ASP A 170 -20.44 61.64 2.93
C ASP A 170 -19.57 62.83 2.48
N ASP A 171 -18.64 62.61 1.55
CA ASP A 171 -17.71 63.62 1.00
C ASP A 171 -18.23 64.31 -0.29
N ASP A 172 -19.53 64.24 -0.64
CA ASP A 172 -20.08 65.03 -1.75
C ASP A 172 -20.19 66.52 -1.34
N PRO A 173 -19.36 67.43 -1.88
CA PRO A 173 -19.53 68.84 -1.63
C PRO A 173 -20.72 69.29 -2.46
N THR A 174 -21.82 69.63 -1.77
CA THR A 174 -23.01 70.26 -2.35
C THR A 174 -22.62 71.22 -3.50
N PRO A 175 -22.96 70.92 -4.76
CA PRO A 175 -22.67 71.85 -5.84
C PRO A 175 -23.66 73.01 -5.70
N ALA A 176 -23.14 74.16 -5.28
CA ALA A 176 -23.85 75.41 -5.35
C ALA A 176 -24.27 75.67 -6.80
N ALA A 177 -25.56 75.98 -6.96
CA ALA A 177 -26.26 76.44 -8.14
C ALA A 177 -25.40 77.07 -9.25
N GLU A 178 -25.49 76.52 -10.47
CA GLU A 178 -25.36 77.30 -11.70
C GLU A 178 -26.51 76.98 -12.67
N THR A 179 -26.98 78.05 -13.28
CA THR A 179 -28.16 78.19 -14.11
C THR A 179 -27.96 77.70 -15.55
N ALA A 180 -29.09 77.33 -16.16
CA ALA A 180 -29.45 77.50 -17.58
C ALA A 180 -29.21 76.33 -18.56
N ASP A 181 -30.36 75.97 -19.15
CA ASP A 181 -30.62 75.62 -20.55
C ASP A 181 -30.32 74.19 -21.06
N GLY A 182 -31.27 73.69 -21.86
CA GLY A 182 -31.55 72.28 -22.05
C GLY A 182 -30.59 71.48 -22.92
N ALA A 183 -30.34 70.23 -22.51
CA ALA A 183 -30.13 69.05 -23.36
C ALA A 183 -30.12 67.78 -22.48
N GLU A 184 -30.96 66.81 -22.84
CA GLU A 184 -30.97 65.36 -22.55
C GLU A 184 -30.28 64.80 -21.27
N PRO A 185 -30.97 63.97 -20.44
CA PRO A 185 -30.36 63.36 -19.27
C PRO A 185 -29.42 62.21 -19.66
N ILE A 186 -28.14 62.34 -19.33
CA ILE A 186 -27.16 61.24 -19.40
C ILE A 186 -27.43 60.30 -18.22
N GLU A 187 -28.09 59.16 -18.50
CA GLU A 187 -28.25 58.02 -17.57
C GLU A 187 -26.91 57.27 -17.37
N PRO A 188 -26.36 57.15 -16.14
CA PRO A 188 -25.33 56.16 -15.84
C PRO A 188 -25.88 54.76 -15.48
N ALA A 189 -27.21 54.57 -15.50
CA ALA A 189 -27.84 53.32 -15.09
C ALA A 189 -28.00 52.26 -16.21
N ARG A 190 -27.76 52.62 -17.48
CA ARG A 190 -28.00 51.73 -18.64
C ARG A 190 -26.93 50.66 -18.87
N ASP A 191 -25.71 50.85 -18.39
CA ASP A 191 -24.60 49.93 -18.68
C ASP A 191 -24.68 48.61 -17.89
N HIS A 192 -25.22 48.62 -16.67
CA HIS A 192 -25.34 47.39 -15.88
C HIS A 192 -26.38 46.41 -16.44
N ALA A 193 -27.47 46.91 -17.03
CA ALA A 193 -28.47 46.06 -17.66
C ALA A 193 -27.92 45.42 -18.93
N HIS A 194 -27.13 46.17 -19.70
CA HIS A 194 -26.50 45.70 -20.93
C HIS A 194 -25.40 44.66 -20.65
N LEU A 195 -24.53 44.92 -19.67
CA LEU A 195 -23.50 43.96 -19.22
C LEU A 195 -24.12 42.67 -18.67
N ARG A 196 -25.24 42.77 -17.94
CA ARG A 196 -25.98 41.59 -17.46
C ARG A 196 -26.65 40.82 -18.58
N SER A 197 -27.10 41.47 -19.66
CA SER A 197 -27.62 40.76 -20.84
C SER A 197 -26.52 40.00 -21.58
N LEU A 198 -25.36 40.61 -21.77
CA LEU A 198 -24.22 39.98 -22.43
C LEU A 198 -23.69 38.77 -21.64
N LEU A 199 -23.49 38.92 -20.34
CA LEU A 199 -23.04 37.82 -19.47
C LEU A 199 -24.03 36.65 -19.47
N ARG A 200 -25.34 36.95 -19.49
CA ARG A 200 -26.39 35.92 -19.52
C ARG A 200 -26.43 35.19 -20.86
N GLU A 201 -26.07 35.86 -21.94
CA GLU A 201 -26.03 35.28 -23.28
C GLU A 201 -24.81 34.35 -23.45
N ASP A 202 -23.64 34.79 -22.97
CA ASP A 202 -22.41 33.97 -22.96
C ASP A 202 -22.56 32.71 -22.11
N ILE A 203 -23.08 32.83 -20.87
CA ILE A 203 -23.32 31.66 -20.00
C ILE A 203 -24.28 30.67 -20.65
N ARG A 204 -25.30 31.17 -21.36
CA ARG A 204 -26.26 30.31 -22.07
C ARG A 204 -25.68 29.64 -23.31
N ALA A 205 -24.71 30.27 -23.97
CA ALA A 205 -24.01 29.68 -25.10
C ALA A 205 -23.14 28.51 -24.64
N VAL A 206 -22.32 28.73 -23.60
CA VAL A 206 -21.43 27.70 -23.02
C VAL A 206 -22.22 26.50 -22.51
N LEU A 207 -23.32 26.73 -21.78
CA LEU A 207 -24.18 25.65 -21.29
C LEU A 207 -24.84 24.84 -22.41
N ARG A 208 -25.11 25.46 -23.57
CA ARG A 208 -25.69 24.77 -24.71
C ARG A 208 -24.66 23.87 -25.39
N GLU A 209 -23.45 24.38 -25.54
CA GLU A 209 -22.32 23.66 -26.14
C GLU A 209 -21.93 22.45 -25.28
N GLU A 210 -21.83 22.62 -23.96
CA GLU A 210 -21.63 21.51 -23.00
C GLU A 210 -22.76 20.47 -23.05
N LEU A 211 -24.02 20.89 -23.15
CA LEU A 211 -25.15 19.96 -23.26
C LEU A 211 -25.16 19.19 -24.58
N GLU A 212 -24.74 19.81 -25.68
CA GLU A 212 -24.59 19.14 -26.97
C GLU A 212 -23.42 18.17 -26.96
N GLN A 213 -22.32 18.52 -26.31
CA GLN A 213 -21.16 17.66 -26.13
C GLN A 213 -21.48 16.44 -25.24
N MET A 214 -22.15 16.64 -24.10
CA MET A 214 -22.62 15.55 -23.25
C MET A 214 -23.64 14.64 -23.96
N ARG A 215 -24.46 15.19 -24.87
CA ARG A 215 -25.40 14.40 -25.68
C ARG A 215 -24.68 13.61 -26.77
N SER A 216 -23.63 14.16 -27.37
CA SER A 216 -22.79 13.46 -28.34
C SER A 216 -22.04 12.31 -27.69
N ASP A 217 -21.42 12.54 -26.53
CA ASP A 217 -20.67 11.54 -25.77
C ASP A 217 -21.56 10.41 -25.21
N ALA A 218 -22.85 10.68 -25.01
CA ALA A 218 -23.83 9.67 -24.59
C ALA A 218 -24.43 8.87 -25.77
N ALA A 219 -24.16 9.27 -27.01
CA ALA A 219 -24.68 8.64 -28.23
C ALA A 219 -23.63 7.78 -28.98
N GLU A 220 -22.34 7.89 -28.64
CA GLU A 220 -21.27 6.92 -28.98
C GLU A 220 -21.18 5.78 -27.97
#